data_AF-A0A929F4I3-F1
#
_entry.id   AF-A0A929F4I3-F1
#
_cell.length_a   1.000
_cell.length_b   1.000
_cell.length_c   1.000
_cell.angle_alpha   90.00
_cell.angle_beta   90.00
_cell.angle_gamma   90.00
#
_symmetry.space_group_name_H-M   'P 1'
#
loop_
_entity.id
_entity.type
_entity.pdbx_description
1 polymer ?
#
loop_
_entity_poly.entity_id
_entity_poly.type
_entity_poly.pdbx_seq_one_letter_code
_entity_poly.pdbx_strand_id
1 'polypeptide(L)'
;MMNRIRFRNLFLLSALITVIFFAFYACEKPKEPSVTTEIIEKLAERIDQLTKRVDQLSEQVKQLSEKLAAPLKGGSMIIAVGDEPPGLDPTASASAAIDRVVYANIMEGLIKVDRSGQFVPGLATNWNTSPDGKVYMFYLRKGVTFHNGEPFNAQVAKWNLERSAAEGTKNAHPEFFRVIEKIETPDDNTLKLTLKVVDALFIVHMAEGDAVMLPMKGFENTAAAPIGTGPFKFAKWNRGDSVEMVRNEKYWNP
;
A
#
# COMPACT_ATOMS: atom_id res chain seq x y z
N MET A 1 -22.25 9.39 -12.25
CA MET A 1 -23.01 10.38 -13.06
C MET A 1 -24.53 10.21 -12.87
N MET A 2 -25.02 10.10 -11.63
CA MET A 2 -26.45 9.91 -11.32
C MET A 2 -26.74 10.56 -9.96
N ASN A 3 -27.00 11.86 -9.93
CA ASN A 3 -27.69 12.52 -8.80
C ASN A 3 -28.11 13.99 -9.03
N ARG A 4 -28.11 14.48 -10.28
CA ARG A 4 -28.47 15.89 -10.56
C ARG A 4 -29.96 16.15 -10.84
N ILE A 5 -30.81 15.12 -10.85
CA ILE A 5 -32.20 15.24 -11.33
C ILE A 5 -33.21 15.52 -10.19
N ARG A 6 -32.92 15.19 -8.93
CA ARG A 6 -33.92 15.34 -7.84
C ARG A 6 -34.00 16.73 -7.18
N PHE A 7 -32.97 17.56 -7.26
CA PHE A 7 -32.98 18.90 -6.63
C PHE A 7 -33.71 19.98 -7.45
N ARG A 8 -33.82 19.81 -8.78
CA ARG A 8 -34.43 20.82 -9.67
C ARG A 8 -35.95 20.90 -9.54
N ASN A 9 -36.60 19.80 -9.15
CA ASN A 9 -38.05 19.74 -9.00
C ASN A 9 -38.55 20.33 -7.66
N LEU A 10 -37.71 20.40 -6.63
CA LEU A 10 -38.09 20.94 -5.32
C LEU A 10 -38.11 22.48 -5.33
N PHE A 11 -37.17 23.11 -6.04
CA PHE A 11 -37.16 24.56 -6.27
C PHE A 11 -38.31 25.05 -7.16
N LEU A 12 -38.73 24.25 -8.15
CA LEU A 12 -39.88 24.57 -9.00
C LEU A 12 -41.20 24.47 -8.23
N LEU A 13 -41.30 23.56 -7.25
CA LEU A 13 -42.49 23.44 -6.42
C LEU A 13 -42.62 24.59 -5.40
N SER A 14 -41.52 25.08 -4.81
CA SER A 14 -41.57 26.24 -3.91
C SER A 14 -41.87 27.55 -4.64
N ALA A 15 -41.34 27.72 -5.86
CA ALA A 15 -41.66 28.88 -6.69
C ALA A 15 -43.14 28.89 -7.12
N LEU A 16 -43.72 27.73 -7.43
CA LEU A 16 -45.14 27.63 -7.80
C LEU A 16 -46.08 27.94 -6.63
N ILE A 17 -45.73 27.49 -5.41
CA ILE A 17 -46.50 27.77 -4.19
C ILE A 17 -46.45 29.27 -3.82
N THR A 18 -45.31 29.94 -4.07
CA THR A 18 -45.15 31.37 -3.78
C THR A 18 -45.92 32.26 -4.77
N VAL A 19 -46.00 31.86 -6.05
CA VAL A 19 -46.78 32.57 -7.09
C VAL A 19 -48.29 32.43 -6.88
N ILE A 20 -48.76 31.26 -6.42
CA ILE A 20 -50.17 31.05 -6.08
C ILE A 20 -50.56 31.89 -4.84
N PHE A 21 -49.63 32.11 -3.91
CA PHE A 21 -49.85 32.95 -2.73
C PHE A 21 -50.01 34.45 -3.05
N PHE A 22 -49.23 34.98 -4.01
CA PHE A 22 -49.31 36.39 -4.39
C PHE A 22 -50.57 36.73 -5.23
N ALA A 23 -51.09 35.77 -6.01
CA ALA A 23 -52.27 35.99 -6.84
C ALA A 23 -53.58 36.15 -6.04
N PHE A 24 -53.66 35.60 -4.82
CA PHE A 24 -54.84 35.71 -3.96
C PHE A 24 -54.90 37.02 -3.15
N TYR A 25 -53.78 37.73 -2.95
CA TYR A 25 -53.72 38.91 -2.07
C TYR A 25 -54.09 40.24 -2.77
N ALA A 26 -54.19 40.26 -4.10
CA ALA A 26 -54.34 41.51 -4.87
C ALA A 26 -55.78 42.02 -5.02
N CYS A 27 -56.79 41.36 -4.45
CA CYS A 27 -58.19 41.77 -4.66
C CYS A 27 -59.12 41.48 -3.48
N GLU A 28 -58.83 41.99 -2.27
CA GLU A 28 -59.85 42.31 -1.25
C GLU A 28 -59.21 43.02 -0.04
N LYS A 29 -59.82 44.11 0.44
CA LYS A 29 -59.41 44.76 1.71
C LYS A 29 -59.84 43.85 2.88
N PRO A 30 -58.94 43.35 3.75
CA PRO A 30 -59.36 42.44 4.81
C PRO A 30 -59.94 43.21 6.00
N LYS A 31 -61.15 42.83 6.39
CA LYS A 31 -61.75 43.09 7.70
C LYS A 31 -61.49 41.85 8.56
N GLU A 32 -60.74 42.04 9.64
CA GLU A 32 -60.38 41.08 10.71
C GLU A 32 -59.49 39.87 10.30
N PRO A 33 -58.46 39.52 11.10
CA PRO A 33 -57.58 38.39 10.79
C PRO A 33 -58.34 37.07 10.96
N SER A 34 -58.82 36.53 9.85
CA SER A 34 -59.52 35.26 9.78
C SER A 34 -58.57 34.09 10.01
N VAL A 35 -59.11 33.01 10.61
CA VAL A 35 -58.54 31.66 10.84
C VAL A 35 -57.57 31.15 9.76
N THR A 36 -57.70 31.61 8.53
CA THR A 36 -56.78 31.37 7.40
C THR A 36 -55.33 31.82 7.66
N THR A 37 -55.09 32.95 8.35
CA THR A 37 -53.71 33.45 8.58
C THR A 37 -52.94 32.56 9.55
N GLU A 38 -53.59 32.11 10.63
CA GLU A 38 -53.00 31.20 11.63
C GLU A 38 -52.67 29.82 11.02
N ILE A 39 -53.53 29.31 10.13
CA ILE A 39 -53.27 28.06 9.40
C ILE A 39 -52.06 28.20 8.49
N ILE A 40 -51.91 29.35 7.81
CA ILE A 40 -50.79 29.63 6.91
C ILE A 40 -49.47 29.69 7.69
N GLU A 41 -49.45 30.37 8.84
CA GLU A 41 -48.26 30.45 9.69
C GLU A 41 -47.84 29.08 10.23
N LYS A 42 -48.79 28.28 10.71
CA LYS A 42 -48.54 26.89 11.15
C LYS A 42 -48.01 26.00 10.03
N LEU A 43 -48.53 26.16 8.80
CA LEU A 43 -48.04 25.43 7.64
C LEU A 43 -46.62 25.88 7.24
N ALA A 44 -46.33 27.18 7.28
CA ALA A 44 -45.00 27.71 7.01
C ALA A 44 -43.98 27.20 8.03
N GLU A 45 -44.32 27.20 9.33
CA GLU A 45 -43.47 26.63 10.38
C GLU A 45 -43.24 25.13 10.17
N ARG A 46 -44.28 24.38 9.79
CA ARG A 46 -44.15 22.94 9.51
C ARG A 46 -43.26 22.68 8.29
N ILE A 47 -43.34 23.49 7.24
CA ILE A 47 -42.47 23.41 6.06
C ILE A 47 -41.01 23.70 6.44
N ASP A 48 -40.76 24.71 7.26
CA ASP A 48 -39.41 25.01 7.77
C ASP A 48 -38.85 23.85 8.61
N GLN A 49 -39.66 23.30 9.52
CA GLN A 49 -39.29 22.11 10.30
C GLN A 49 -38.97 20.89 9.42
N LEU A 50 -39.76 20.66 8.36
CA LEU A 50 -39.53 19.56 7.42
C LEU A 50 -38.25 19.79 6.59
N THR A 51 -37.99 21.03 6.17
CA THR A 51 -36.77 21.38 5.43
C THR A 51 -35.54 21.13 6.28
N LYS A 52 -35.53 21.61 7.53
CA LYS A 52 -34.44 21.35 8.50
C LYS A 52 -34.20 19.85 8.72
N ARG A 53 -35.26 19.04 8.81
CA ARG A 53 -35.14 17.57 8.94
C ARG A 53 -34.53 16.93 7.69
N VAL A 54 -34.89 17.40 6.50
CA VAL A 54 -34.30 16.91 5.25
C VAL A 54 -32.80 17.23 5.18
N ASP A 55 -32.40 18.45 5.57
CA ASP A 55 -30.99 18.83 5.62
C ASP A 55 -30.19 17.98 6.61
N GLN A 56 -30.75 17.75 7.81
CA GLN A 56 -30.14 16.89 8.82
C GLN A 56 -29.99 15.44 8.32
N LEU A 57 -31.01 14.89 7.67
CA LEU A 57 -30.95 13.55 7.07
C LEU A 57 -29.92 13.48 5.94
N SER A 58 -29.82 14.53 5.11
CA SER A 58 -28.81 14.62 4.06
C SER A 58 -27.39 14.57 4.62
N GLU A 59 -27.14 15.30 5.71
CA GLU A 59 -25.83 15.27 6.37
C GLU A 59 -25.53 13.91 7.02
N GLN A 60 -26.52 13.26 7.63
CA GLN A 60 -26.37 11.91 8.17
C GLN A 60 -26.04 10.89 7.08
N VAL A 61 -26.70 10.96 5.92
CA VAL A 61 -26.41 10.08 4.77
C VAL A 61 -24.98 10.32 4.26
N LYS A 62 -24.54 11.57 4.20
CA LYS A 62 -23.17 11.92 3.79
C LYS A 62 -22.15 11.32 4.76
N GLN A 63 -22.31 11.52 6.07
CA GLN A 63 -21.41 10.96 7.09
C GLN A 63 -21.38 9.43 7.05
N LEU A 64 -22.54 8.78 6.85
CA LEU A 64 -22.61 7.34 6.72
C LEU A 64 -21.87 6.86 5.46
N SER A 65 -22.00 7.58 4.35
CA SER A 65 -21.31 7.26 3.09
C SER A 65 -19.79 7.40 3.21
N GLU A 66 -19.30 8.42 3.93
CA GLU A 66 -17.87 8.61 4.21
C GLU A 66 -17.32 7.49 5.11
N LYS A 67 -18.09 7.08 6.12
CA LYS A 67 -17.74 5.96 6.99
C LYS A 67 -17.69 4.62 6.25
N LEU A 68 -18.56 4.41 5.26
CA LEU A 68 -18.57 3.24 4.38
C LEU A 68 -17.46 3.29 3.31
N ALA A 69 -17.07 4.49 2.88
CA ALA A 69 -15.98 4.70 1.93
C ALA A 69 -14.59 4.62 2.59
N ALA A 70 -14.50 4.76 3.91
CA ALA A 70 -13.27 4.55 4.64
C ALA A 70 -12.81 3.07 4.49
N PRO A 71 -11.56 2.81 4.07
CA PRO A 71 -11.07 1.46 3.92
C PRO A 71 -11.14 0.71 5.26
N LEU A 72 -11.71 -0.50 5.23
CA LEU A 72 -11.73 -1.38 6.39
C LEU A 72 -10.28 -1.73 6.77
N LYS A 73 -9.87 -1.37 7.99
CA LYS A 73 -8.56 -1.72 8.51
C LYS A 73 -8.57 -3.17 8.99
N GLY A 74 -7.77 -4.02 8.35
CA GLY A 74 -7.68 -5.45 8.69
C GLY A 74 -8.49 -6.34 7.73
N GLY A 75 -8.80 -7.55 8.19
CA GLY A 75 -9.46 -8.58 7.37
C GLY A 75 -8.47 -9.51 6.65
N SER A 76 -9.03 -10.46 5.90
CA SER A 76 -8.28 -11.46 5.14
C SER A 76 -8.56 -11.29 3.65
N MET A 77 -7.51 -11.44 2.84
CA MET A 77 -7.61 -11.48 1.38
C MET A 77 -7.13 -12.85 0.90
N ILE A 78 -7.93 -13.48 0.04
CA ILE A 78 -7.55 -14.73 -0.62
C ILE A 78 -7.24 -14.40 -2.07
N ILE A 79 -6.04 -14.77 -2.51
CA ILE A 79 -5.59 -14.61 -3.90
C ILE A 79 -5.38 -16.01 -4.47
N ALA A 80 -6.14 -16.36 -5.51
CA ALA A 80 -5.92 -17.60 -6.25
C ALA A 80 -4.73 -17.42 -7.20
N VAL A 81 -3.78 -18.35 -7.13
CA VAL A 81 -2.61 -18.42 -8.01
C VAL A 81 -2.64 -19.71 -8.81
N GLY A 82 -2.05 -19.73 -10.01
CA GLY A 82 -2.15 -20.85 -10.95
C GLY A 82 -1.21 -22.01 -10.66
N ASP A 83 -0.16 -21.79 -9.88
CA ASP A 83 0.94 -22.69 -9.66
C ASP A 83 1.42 -22.65 -8.20
N GLU A 84 1.67 -23.82 -7.60
CA GLU A 84 2.35 -23.92 -6.31
C GLU A 84 3.85 -23.62 -6.49
N PRO A 85 4.46 -22.76 -5.66
CA PRO A 85 5.88 -22.52 -5.75
C PRO A 85 6.69 -23.76 -5.30
N PRO A 86 7.82 -24.10 -5.94
CA PRO A 86 8.63 -25.26 -5.57
C PRO A 86 9.28 -25.12 -4.17
N GLY A 87 9.45 -23.89 -3.70
CA GLY A 87 9.95 -23.51 -2.38
C GLY A 87 9.60 -22.05 -2.10
N LEU A 88 10.12 -21.47 -1.03
CA LEU A 88 9.90 -20.06 -0.67
C LEU A 88 11.19 -19.23 -0.59
N ASP A 89 12.30 -19.74 -1.14
CA ASP A 89 13.58 -19.03 -1.20
C ASP A 89 13.79 -18.46 -2.60
N PRO A 90 13.60 -17.14 -2.79
CA PRO A 90 13.76 -16.51 -4.09
C PRO A 90 15.24 -16.35 -4.46
N THR A 91 16.15 -16.48 -3.50
CA THR A 91 17.58 -16.50 -3.79
C THR A 91 17.98 -17.83 -4.40
N ALA A 92 17.39 -18.95 -3.96
CA ALA A 92 17.82 -20.29 -4.37
C ALA A 92 17.16 -20.84 -5.66
N SER A 93 16.18 -20.15 -6.24
CA SER A 93 15.45 -20.63 -7.42
C SER A 93 14.80 -19.49 -8.20
N ALA A 94 15.01 -19.45 -9.51
CA ALA A 94 14.43 -18.46 -10.44
C ALA A 94 12.92 -18.64 -10.72
N SER A 95 12.20 -19.43 -9.91
CA SER A 95 10.77 -19.67 -10.14
C SER A 95 9.95 -18.43 -9.78
N ALA A 96 9.30 -17.83 -10.76
CA ALA A 96 8.41 -16.68 -10.55
C ALA A 96 7.26 -16.95 -9.56
N ALA A 97 6.87 -18.22 -9.37
CA ALA A 97 5.88 -18.59 -8.36
C ALA A 97 6.35 -18.25 -6.94
N ILE A 98 7.66 -18.33 -6.68
CA ILE A 98 8.26 -17.98 -5.38
C ILE A 98 8.07 -16.50 -5.13
N ASP A 99 8.49 -15.65 -6.07
CA ASP A 99 8.40 -14.19 -5.93
C ASP A 99 6.97 -13.71 -5.77
N ARG A 100 6.00 -14.32 -6.46
CA ARG A 100 4.57 -13.99 -6.29
C ARG A 100 4.12 -14.11 -4.83
N VAL A 101 4.70 -15.04 -4.08
CA VAL A 101 4.37 -15.26 -2.67
C VAL A 101 5.24 -14.40 -1.77
N VAL A 102 6.57 -14.41 -1.93
CA VAL A 102 7.48 -13.86 -0.91
C VAL A 102 8.00 -12.46 -1.20
N TYR A 103 8.21 -12.08 -2.47
CA TYR A 103 8.84 -10.82 -2.82
C TYR A 103 7.91 -9.64 -2.50
N ALA A 104 8.42 -8.66 -1.76
CA ALA A 104 7.71 -7.51 -1.21
C ALA A 104 6.53 -7.82 -0.25
N ASN A 105 6.18 -9.10 -0.05
CA ASN A 105 5.21 -9.54 0.96
C ASN A 105 5.91 -9.94 2.26
N ILE A 106 6.88 -10.87 2.17
CA ILE A 106 7.66 -11.41 3.29
C ILE A 106 9.07 -10.84 3.28
N MET A 107 9.69 -10.77 2.10
CA MET A 107 11.09 -10.40 1.92
C MET A 107 11.22 -9.12 1.11
N GLU A 108 12.26 -8.34 1.39
CA GLU A 108 12.55 -7.09 0.69
C GLU A 108 14.02 -7.04 0.28
N GLY A 109 14.29 -6.47 -0.89
CA GLY A 109 15.63 -6.10 -1.34
C GLY A 109 15.98 -4.64 -0.98
N LEU A 110 17.18 -4.22 -1.36
CA LEU A 110 17.60 -2.82 -1.21
C LEU A 110 16.76 -1.89 -2.08
N ILE A 111 16.39 -2.38 -3.26
CA ILE A 111 15.57 -1.70 -4.26
C ILE A 111 14.29 -2.49 -4.45
N LYS A 112 13.20 -1.80 -4.78
CA LYS A 112 11.91 -2.40 -5.12
C LYS A 112 11.49 -1.94 -6.51
N VAL A 113 10.75 -2.79 -7.22
CA VAL A 113 10.03 -2.40 -8.43
C VAL A 113 8.58 -2.04 -8.06
N ASP A 114 8.13 -0.85 -8.45
CA ASP A 114 6.76 -0.40 -8.18
C ASP A 114 5.76 -0.88 -9.26
N ARG A 115 4.48 -0.55 -9.08
CA ARG A 115 3.41 -0.96 -10.01
C ARG A 115 3.53 -0.37 -11.42
N SER A 116 4.35 0.67 -11.58
CA SER A 116 4.66 1.28 -12.88
C SER A 116 5.96 0.74 -13.50
N GLY A 117 6.59 -0.25 -12.86
CA GLY A 117 7.85 -0.83 -13.30
C GLY A 117 9.07 0.04 -12.98
N GLN A 118 8.93 1.04 -12.11
CA GLN A 118 10.04 1.91 -11.74
C GLN A 118 10.81 1.36 -10.55
N PHE A 119 12.13 1.55 -10.56
CA PHE A 119 12.99 1.25 -9.41
C PHE A 119 12.81 2.32 -8.34
N VAL A 120 12.36 1.91 -7.17
CA VAL A 120 12.08 2.78 -6.03
C VAL A 120 12.80 2.29 -4.77
N PRO A 121 12.97 3.15 -3.76
CA PRO A 121 13.56 2.78 -2.47
C PRO A 121 12.90 1.55 -1.82
N GLY A 122 13.69 0.49 -1.60
CA GLY A 122 13.34 -0.67 -0.77
C GLY A 122 13.91 -0.50 0.64
N LEU A 123 14.74 -1.44 1.09
CA LEU A 123 15.50 -1.33 2.33
C LEU A 123 16.60 -0.25 2.30
N ALA A 124 17.03 0.16 1.10
CA ALA A 124 17.77 1.40 0.90
C ALA A 124 16.79 2.57 0.70
N THR A 125 17.05 3.69 1.35
CA THR A 125 16.28 4.94 1.20
C THR A 125 16.61 5.67 -0.11
N ASN A 126 17.84 5.52 -0.60
CA ASN A 126 18.31 5.98 -1.90
C ASN A 126 19.66 5.29 -2.24
N TRP A 127 20.16 5.55 -3.44
CA TRP A 127 21.51 5.18 -3.86
C TRP A 127 22.13 6.24 -4.79
N ASN A 128 23.46 6.26 -4.85
CA ASN A 128 24.21 7.02 -5.83
C ASN A 128 25.12 6.10 -6.65
N THR A 129 25.32 6.46 -7.91
CA THR A 129 26.28 5.81 -8.80
C THR A 129 27.37 6.82 -9.15
N SER A 130 28.63 6.39 -9.10
CA SER A 130 29.77 7.23 -9.51
C SER A 130 29.72 7.57 -11.00
N PRO A 131 30.36 8.66 -11.44
CA PRO A 131 30.38 9.06 -12.85
C PRO A 131 30.95 8.00 -13.81
N ASP A 132 31.84 7.13 -13.33
CA ASP A 132 32.42 6.03 -14.11
C ASP A 132 31.54 4.76 -14.11
N GLY A 133 30.40 4.77 -13.43
CA GLY A 133 29.43 3.66 -13.41
C GLY A 133 29.87 2.43 -12.60
N LYS A 134 30.95 2.52 -11.82
CA LYS A 134 31.51 1.36 -11.11
C LYS A 134 31.28 1.35 -9.61
N VAL A 135 30.95 2.47 -8.99
CA VAL A 135 30.75 2.57 -7.54
C VAL A 135 29.30 2.90 -7.26
N TYR A 136 28.64 2.06 -6.46
CA TYR A 136 27.28 2.24 -5.99
C TYR A 136 27.29 2.42 -4.48
N MET A 137 26.62 3.46 -4.00
CA MET A 137 26.51 3.74 -2.57
C MET A 137 25.03 3.74 -2.18
N PHE A 138 24.64 2.76 -1.38
CA PHE A 138 23.29 2.59 -0.85
C PHE A 138 23.22 3.11 0.58
N TYR A 139 22.18 3.89 0.88
CA TYR A 139 21.92 4.38 2.24
C TYR A 139 20.72 3.65 2.83
N LEU A 140 20.96 2.89 3.88
CA LEU A 140 20.01 1.93 4.43
C LEU A 140 19.07 2.56 5.45
N ARG A 141 17.88 1.98 5.55
CA ARG A 141 16.92 2.35 6.59
C ARG A 141 17.43 1.96 7.97
N LYS A 142 17.21 2.86 8.93
CA LYS A 142 17.55 2.64 10.34
C LYS A 142 16.41 1.92 11.05
N GLY A 143 16.76 1.04 12.00
CA GLY A 143 15.78 0.42 12.91
C GLY A 143 14.90 -0.65 12.26
N VAL A 144 15.23 -1.12 11.05
CA VAL A 144 14.53 -2.25 10.42
C VAL A 144 14.91 -3.54 11.14
N THR A 145 13.93 -4.40 11.40
CA THR A 145 14.14 -5.73 11.98
C THR A 145 13.50 -6.79 11.10
N PHE A 146 14.18 -7.94 10.99
CA PHE A 146 13.61 -9.15 10.45
C PHE A 146 12.48 -9.69 11.34
N HIS A 147 11.64 -10.58 10.81
CA HIS A 147 10.53 -11.18 11.55
C HIS A 147 10.98 -11.97 12.80
N ASN A 148 12.22 -12.46 12.81
CA ASN A 148 12.85 -13.14 13.96
C ASN A 148 13.45 -12.16 15.00
N GLY A 149 13.39 -10.85 14.76
CA GLY A 149 13.91 -9.80 15.64
C GLY A 149 15.38 -9.42 15.39
N GLU A 150 16.08 -10.08 14.46
CA GLU A 150 17.43 -9.68 14.05
C GLU A 150 17.39 -8.28 13.39
N PRO A 151 18.33 -7.37 13.71
CA PRO A 151 18.39 -6.07 13.04
C PRO A 151 18.88 -6.22 11.60
N PHE A 152 18.32 -5.42 10.69
CA PHE A 152 18.87 -5.22 9.35
C PHE A 152 19.83 -4.02 9.36
N ASN A 153 21.04 -4.20 8.83
CA ASN A 153 22.07 -3.17 8.70
C ASN A 153 23.04 -3.49 7.53
N ALA A 154 24.03 -2.64 7.33
CA ALA A 154 24.99 -2.76 6.23
C ALA A 154 25.83 -4.05 6.29
N GLN A 155 26.13 -4.58 7.47
CA GLN A 155 26.83 -5.86 7.60
C GLN A 155 25.96 -7.05 7.16
N VAL A 156 24.66 -7.02 7.47
CA VAL A 156 23.72 -8.03 6.98
C VAL A 156 23.57 -7.94 5.46
N ALA A 157 23.50 -6.72 4.90
CA ALA A 157 23.45 -6.54 3.46
C ALA A 157 24.72 -7.07 2.77
N LYS A 158 25.90 -6.73 3.31
CA LYS A 158 27.18 -7.26 2.85
C LYS A 158 27.21 -8.78 2.86
N TRP A 159 26.84 -9.41 3.98
CA TRP A 159 26.81 -10.86 4.10
C TRP A 159 25.89 -11.53 3.06
N ASN A 160 24.72 -10.95 2.78
CA ASN A 160 23.80 -11.48 1.77
C ASN A 160 24.40 -11.44 0.36
N LEU A 161 25.06 -10.33 0.01
CA LEU A 161 25.71 -10.18 -1.30
C LEU A 161 26.91 -11.13 -1.44
N GLU A 162 27.74 -11.26 -0.39
CA GLU A 162 28.87 -12.20 -0.37
C GLU A 162 28.40 -13.66 -0.47
N ARG A 163 27.37 -14.04 0.29
CA ARG A 163 26.74 -15.37 0.23
C ARG A 163 26.22 -15.67 -1.18
N SER A 164 25.63 -14.68 -1.84
CA SER A 164 25.07 -14.83 -3.19
C SER A 164 26.16 -14.93 -4.27
N ALA A 165 27.35 -14.37 -4.04
CA ALA A 165 28.50 -14.49 -4.93
C ALA A 165 29.36 -15.75 -4.69
N ALA A 166 29.26 -16.36 -3.51
CA ALA A 166 30.16 -17.41 -3.04
C ALA A 166 30.26 -18.63 -3.99
N GLU A 167 31.38 -19.36 -3.88
CA GLU A 167 31.52 -20.65 -4.52
C GLU A 167 30.54 -21.67 -3.90
N GLY A 168 29.89 -22.48 -4.74
CA GLY A 168 28.88 -23.45 -4.29
C GLY A 168 27.59 -22.82 -3.76
N THR A 169 27.39 -21.50 -3.95
CA THR A 169 26.13 -20.84 -3.60
C THR A 169 24.94 -21.48 -4.29
N LYS A 170 23.80 -21.49 -3.58
CA LYS A 170 22.52 -21.91 -4.15
C LYS A 170 21.84 -20.80 -4.96
N ASN A 171 22.41 -19.59 -4.97
CA ASN A 171 21.78 -18.48 -5.66
C ASN A 171 21.52 -18.85 -7.14
N ALA A 172 20.36 -18.53 -7.69
CA ALA A 172 20.02 -18.89 -9.07
C ALA A 172 20.85 -18.10 -10.09
N HIS A 173 21.27 -16.88 -9.73
CA HIS A 173 22.02 -15.96 -10.59
C HIS A 173 23.26 -15.39 -9.87
N PRO A 174 24.24 -16.23 -9.49
CA PRO A 174 25.40 -15.77 -8.74
C PRO A 174 26.27 -14.78 -9.52
N GLU A 175 26.18 -14.76 -10.85
CA GLU A 175 26.82 -13.79 -11.74
C GLU A 175 26.43 -12.34 -11.45
N PHE A 176 25.20 -12.08 -10.99
CA PHE A 176 24.72 -10.75 -10.60
C PHE A 176 25.55 -10.15 -9.46
N PHE A 177 26.10 -11.01 -8.60
CA PHE A 177 26.85 -10.61 -7.41
C PHE A 177 28.36 -10.72 -7.63
N ARG A 178 28.83 -11.64 -8.49
CA ARG A 178 30.26 -11.84 -8.78
C ARG A 178 30.90 -10.69 -9.55
N VAL A 179 30.11 -9.80 -10.15
CA VAL A 179 30.61 -8.55 -10.74
C VAL A 179 31.10 -7.56 -9.67
N ILE A 180 30.66 -7.71 -8.42
CA ILE A 180 31.11 -6.88 -7.30
C ILE A 180 32.56 -7.27 -6.94
N GLU A 181 33.46 -6.31 -7.02
CA GLU A 181 34.86 -6.43 -6.63
C GLU A 181 35.04 -6.24 -5.13
N LYS A 182 34.34 -5.24 -4.57
CA LYS A 182 34.53 -4.83 -3.17
C LYS A 182 33.22 -4.42 -2.54
N ILE A 183 33.02 -4.85 -1.30
CA ILE A 183 31.88 -4.45 -0.45
C ILE A 183 32.42 -3.81 0.83
N GLU A 184 32.13 -2.53 0.97
CA GLU A 184 32.53 -1.71 2.11
C GLU A 184 31.28 -1.29 2.90
N THR A 185 31.41 -1.28 4.22
CA THR A 185 30.36 -0.88 5.17
C THR A 185 30.92 0.19 6.10
N PRO A 186 31.06 1.45 5.63
CA PRO A 186 31.71 2.52 6.41
C PRO A 186 31.03 2.78 7.76
N ASP A 187 29.73 2.52 7.82
CA ASP A 187 28.90 2.55 9.02
C ASP A 187 27.73 1.56 8.86
N ASP A 188 26.90 1.42 9.90
CA ASP A 188 25.78 0.46 9.92
C ASP A 188 24.69 0.73 8.87
N ASN A 189 24.66 1.91 8.25
CA ASN A 189 23.60 2.34 7.35
C ASN A 189 24.13 2.77 5.98
N THR A 190 25.39 2.50 5.68
CA THR A 190 25.99 2.82 4.38
C THR A 190 26.62 1.56 3.81
N LEU A 191 26.17 1.16 2.61
CA LEU A 191 26.73 0.04 1.87
C LEU A 191 27.33 0.57 0.57
N LYS A 192 28.64 0.42 0.41
CA LYS A 192 29.37 0.85 -0.79
C LYS A 192 29.87 -0.37 -1.54
N LEU A 193 29.46 -0.48 -2.79
CA LEU A 193 29.82 -1.55 -3.72
C LEU A 193 30.70 -0.98 -4.82
N THR A 194 31.82 -1.64 -5.10
CA THR A 194 32.66 -1.36 -6.27
C THR A 194 32.58 -2.54 -7.22
N LEU A 195 32.29 -2.30 -8.49
CA LEU A 195 32.19 -3.31 -9.53
C LEU A 195 33.52 -3.46 -10.27
N LYS A 196 33.84 -4.70 -10.68
CA LYS A 196 35.02 -5.03 -11.50
C LYS A 196 34.93 -4.32 -12.86
N VAL A 197 33.75 -4.38 -13.47
CA VAL A 197 33.41 -3.79 -14.76
C VAL A 197 32.10 -3.04 -14.64
N VAL A 198 31.86 -2.10 -15.57
CA VAL A 198 30.56 -1.42 -15.63
C VAL A 198 29.50 -2.46 -16.00
N ASP A 199 28.42 -2.48 -15.23
CA ASP A 199 27.22 -3.29 -15.50
C ASP A 199 26.01 -2.36 -15.53
N ALA A 200 25.47 -2.14 -16.74
CA ALA A 200 24.33 -1.25 -16.95
C ALA A 200 23.03 -1.78 -16.31
N LEU A 201 22.98 -3.08 -16.00
CA LEU A 201 21.81 -3.74 -15.40
C LEU A 201 21.96 -3.93 -13.89
N PHE A 202 23.05 -3.45 -13.28
CA PHE A 202 23.31 -3.70 -11.86
C PHE A 202 22.15 -3.32 -10.93
N ILE A 203 21.48 -2.19 -11.20
CA ILE A 203 20.29 -1.77 -10.42
C ILE A 203 19.11 -2.70 -10.63
N VAL A 204 18.96 -3.28 -11.82
CA VAL A 204 17.92 -4.28 -12.11
C VAL A 204 18.19 -5.53 -11.28
N HIS A 205 19.42 -6.05 -11.32
CA HIS A 205 19.82 -7.21 -10.53
C HIS A 205 19.59 -7.01 -9.02
N MET A 206 19.90 -5.81 -8.50
CA MET A 206 19.67 -5.47 -7.08
C MET A 206 18.19 -5.25 -6.71
N ALA A 207 17.30 -5.21 -7.69
CA ALA A 207 15.86 -5.12 -7.48
C ALA A 207 15.15 -6.48 -7.63
N GLU A 208 15.82 -7.52 -8.11
CA GLU A 208 15.23 -8.85 -8.30
C GLU A 208 15.12 -9.67 -7.01
N GLY A 209 14.31 -10.75 -7.07
CA GLY A 209 14.12 -11.69 -5.96
C GLY A 209 15.43 -12.33 -5.49
N ASP A 210 16.39 -12.50 -6.38
CA ASP A 210 17.73 -13.02 -6.08
C ASP A 210 18.50 -12.16 -5.08
N ALA A 211 18.19 -10.86 -4.99
CA ALA A 211 18.89 -9.86 -4.18
C ALA A 211 18.13 -9.45 -2.92
N VAL A 212 17.09 -10.19 -2.51
CA VAL A 212 16.43 -9.93 -1.22
C VAL A 212 17.38 -10.16 -0.05
N MET A 213 17.13 -9.44 1.05
CA MET A 213 17.92 -9.56 2.26
C MET A 213 17.35 -10.67 3.15
N LEU A 214 18.17 -11.67 3.48
CA LEU A 214 17.86 -12.72 4.45
C LEU A 214 18.50 -12.39 5.81
N PRO A 215 17.92 -12.84 6.94
CA PRO A 215 18.60 -12.77 8.23
C PRO A 215 19.83 -13.68 8.24
N MET A 216 20.84 -13.40 9.06
CA MET A 216 21.97 -14.32 9.20
C MET A 216 21.58 -15.60 9.94
N LYS A 217 20.56 -15.53 10.82
CA LYS A 217 20.07 -16.70 11.57
C LYS A 217 18.81 -17.29 10.94
N GLY A 218 18.88 -18.58 10.59
CA GLY A 218 17.73 -19.36 10.12
C GLY A 218 17.48 -19.27 8.62
N PHE A 219 18.38 -18.62 7.86
CA PHE A 219 18.28 -18.53 6.39
C PHE A 219 18.34 -19.90 5.72
N GLU A 220 18.92 -20.92 6.37
CA GLU A 220 19.02 -22.27 5.83
C GLU A 220 17.64 -22.91 5.60
N ASN A 221 16.62 -22.46 6.33
CA ASN A 221 15.24 -22.95 6.24
C ASN A 221 14.33 -22.06 5.37
N THR A 222 14.91 -21.08 4.65
CA THR A 222 14.13 -20.09 3.88
C THR A 222 13.14 -20.73 2.90
N ALA A 223 13.53 -21.84 2.27
CA ALA A 223 12.69 -22.54 1.31
C ALA A 223 11.39 -23.13 1.92
N ALA A 224 11.34 -23.34 3.24
CA ALA A 224 10.17 -23.91 3.92
C ALA A 224 9.48 -22.93 4.88
N ALA A 225 10.25 -22.08 5.57
CA ALA A 225 9.76 -21.08 6.51
C ALA A 225 10.53 -19.76 6.33
N PRO A 226 10.16 -18.97 5.30
CA PRO A 226 10.87 -17.75 4.96
C PRO A 226 10.76 -16.70 6.07
N ILE A 227 11.88 -16.04 6.36
CA ILE A 227 11.98 -14.90 7.28
C ILE A 227 12.47 -13.71 6.46
N GLY A 228 11.81 -12.57 6.59
CA GLY A 228 12.23 -11.34 5.93
C GLY A 228 11.94 -10.10 6.76
N THR A 229 11.92 -8.94 6.12
CA THR A 229 11.64 -7.64 6.73
C THR A 229 10.27 -7.10 6.36
N GLY A 230 9.53 -7.80 5.50
CA GLY A 230 8.33 -7.31 4.82
C GLY A 230 7.09 -7.14 5.71
N PRO A 231 6.01 -6.61 5.12
CA PRO A 231 4.75 -6.30 5.81
C PRO A 231 3.99 -7.52 6.32
N PHE A 232 4.27 -8.70 5.80
CA PHE A 232 3.67 -9.96 6.23
C PHE A 232 4.75 -10.96 6.64
N LYS A 233 4.38 -11.86 7.56
CA LYS A 233 5.20 -12.97 8.03
C LYS A 233 4.58 -14.27 7.54
N PHE A 234 5.43 -15.23 7.20
CA PHE A 234 4.98 -16.58 6.96
C PHE A 234 4.26 -17.15 8.19
N ALA A 235 3.08 -17.75 7.97
CA ALA A 235 2.32 -18.41 9.02
C ALA A 235 2.27 -19.92 8.80
N LYS A 236 1.85 -20.34 7.60
CA LYS A 236 1.66 -21.76 7.28
C LYS A 236 1.75 -22.01 5.78
N TRP A 237 2.19 -23.20 5.40
CA TRP A 237 2.05 -23.72 4.05
C TRP A 237 1.35 -25.08 4.06
N ASN A 238 0.15 -25.14 3.51
CA ASN A 238 -0.50 -26.40 3.15
C ASN A 238 -0.07 -26.73 1.71
N ARG A 239 0.84 -27.69 1.55
CA ARG A 239 1.36 -28.09 0.23
C ARG A 239 0.22 -28.54 -0.68
N GLY A 240 0.26 -28.11 -1.94
CA GLY A 240 -0.81 -28.33 -2.93
C GLY A 240 -2.09 -27.51 -2.73
N ASP A 241 -2.14 -26.59 -1.75
CA ASP A 241 -3.37 -25.86 -1.40
C ASP A 241 -3.11 -24.35 -1.19
N SER A 242 -2.41 -23.97 -0.12
CA SER A 242 -2.35 -22.56 0.28
C SER A 242 -1.08 -22.19 1.05
N VAL A 243 -0.57 -20.97 0.82
CA VAL A 243 0.39 -20.29 1.71
C VAL A 243 -0.34 -19.19 2.47
N GLU A 244 -0.29 -19.25 3.80
CA GLU A 244 -0.87 -18.27 4.69
C GLU A 244 0.21 -17.32 5.23
N MET A 245 -0.12 -16.04 5.24
CA MET A 245 0.72 -14.98 5.77
C MET A 245 -0.07 -14.11 6.75
N VAL A 246 0.57 -13.66 7.82
CA VAL A 246 -0.03 -12.78 8.84
C VAL A 246 0.68 -11.44 8.87
N ARG A 247 0.00 -10.39 9.32
CA ARG A 247 0.59 -9.06 9.45
C ARG A 247 1.88 -9.09 10.30
N ASN A 248 2.90 -8.39 9.83
CA ASN A 248 4.06 -8.03 10.65
C ASN A 248 3.74 -6.77 11.45
N GLU A 249 3.35 -6.93 12.72
CA GLU A 249 3.03 -5.81 13.62
C GLU A 249 4.22 -4.86 13.87
N LYS A 250 5.45 -5.31 13.57
CA LYS A 250 6.68 -4.51 13.71
C LYS A 250 7.22 -4.03 12.36
N TYR A 251 6.39 -4.04 11.32
CA TYR A 251 6.82 -3.57 10.00
C TYR A 251 7.21 -2.09 10.05
N TRP A 252 8.33 -1.77 9.41
CA TRP A 252 8.91 -0.44 9.48
C TRP A 252 8.13 0.61 8.65
N ASN A 253 7.22 0.19 7.76
CA ASN A 253 6.39 1.04 6.91
C ASN A 253 4.90 0.64 6.90
N PRO A 254 4.18 0.86 8.02
CA PRO A 254 2.85 0.29 8.27
C PRO A 254 1.74 0.75 7.32
#